data_AF-A0AAT9GG89-F1
#
_entry.id   AF-A0AAT9GG89-F1
#
_cell.length_a   1.000
_cell.length_b   1.000
_cell.length_c   1.000
_cell.angle_alpha   90.00
_cell.angle_beta   90.00
_cell.angle_gamma   90.00
#
_symmetry.space_group_name_H-M   'P 1'
#
loop_
_entity.id
_entity.type
_entity.pdbx_description
1 polymer ?
#
loop_
_entity_poly.entity_id
_entity_poly.type
_entity_poly.pdbx_seq_one_letter_code
_entity_poly.pdbx_strand_id
1 'polypeptide(L)'
;MILFVIACNSNQQNEKKETAVVIPAEAISEQRSTVRKEAVVAHEQKVADELNDWKFAVRLYETERRFHFTVRMQYKELRITDSINIPNLGKEPILKIEKDSTPYSCTIGFLDNKGTFKPYYRANVIKEQLRFKKIAGYGVGVYKKAADSK
;
A
#
# COMPACT_ATOMS: atom_id res chain seq x y z
N MET A 1 -44.48 -20.33 -43.21
CA MET A 1 -43.73 -21.34 -42.45
C MET A 1 -42.33 -20.80 -42.27
N ILE A 2 -42.00 -20.39 -41.04
CA ILE A 2 -40.81 -19.62 -40.67
C ILE A 2 -39.60 -20.57 -40.58
N LEU A 3 -38.50 -20.23 -41.28
CA LEU A 3 -37.22 -20.94 -41.19
C LEU A 3 -36.26 -20.16 -40.28
N PHE A 4 -35.87 -20.80 -39.18
CA PHE A 4 -34.86 -20.34 -38.22
C PHE A 4 -33.46 -20.75 -38.69
N VAL A 5 -32.49 -19.83 -38.75
CA VAL A 5 -31.12 -20.05 -38.22
C VAL A 5 -30.39 -18.71 -38.04
N ILE A 6 -30.22 -18.27 -36.80
CA ILE A 6 -29.21 -17.28 -36.42
C ILE A 6 -28.17 -18.03 -35.59
N ALA A 7 -26.94 -18.07 -36.09
CA ALA A 7 -25.81 -18.69 -35.44
C ALA A 7 -25.32 -17.85 -34.25
N CYS A 8 -25.21 -18.46 -33.06
CA CYS A 8 -24.45 -17.91 -31.94
C CYS A 8 -22.96 -18.24 -32.13
N ASN A 9 -22.14 -17.20 -32.28
CA ASN A 9 -20.69 -17.34 -32.30
C ASN A 9 -20.17 -16.97 -30.90
N SER A 10 -19.95 -17.96 -30.04
CA SER A 10 -19.32 -17.73 -28.73
C SER A 10 -17.82 -17.96 -28.84
N ASN A 11 -17.07 -16.86 -28.91
CA ASN A 11 -15.62 -16.82 -28.91
C ASN A 11 -15.11 -17.18 -27.50
N GLN A 12 -14.55 -18.37 -27.32
CA GLN A 12 -13.89 -18.77 -26.07
C GLN A 12 -12.46 -18.24 -26.05
N GLN A 13 -12.25 -17.08 -25.40
CA GLN A 13 -10.93 -16.72 -24.88
C GLN A 13 -10.73 -17.44 -23.55
N ASN A 14 -10.03 -18.58 -23.59
CA ASN A 14 -9.44 -19.19 -22.40
C ASN A 14 -8.22 -18.36 -21.98
N GLU A 15 -8.45 -17.40 -21.07
CA GLU A 15 -7.39 -16.72 -20.35
C GLU A 15 -6.63 -17.73 -19.47
N LYS A 16 -5.30 -17.67 -19.57
CA LYS A 16 -4.36 -18.47 -18.78
C LYS A 16 -4.63 -18.28 -17.28
N LYS A 17 -4.98 -19.39 -16.60
CA LYS A 17 -5.03 -19.48 -15.14
C LYS A 17 -3.69 -19.10 -14.54
N GLU A 18 -3.65 -17.91 -13.94
CA GLU A 18 -2.57 -17.49 -13.05
C GLU A 18 -2.70 -18.25 -11.73
N THR A 19 -1.66 -19.00 -11.35
CA THR A 19 -1.63 -19.87 -10.18
C THR A 19 -1.80 -19.06 -8.89
N ALA A 20 -2.95 -19.22 -8.24
CA ALA A 20 -3.25 -18.64 -6.93
C ALA A 20 -2.43 -19.33 -5.83
N VAL A 21 -1.75 -18.54 -5.01
CA VAL A 21 -0.93 -19.02 -3.88
C VAL A 21 -1.83 -19.29 -2.68
N VAL A 22 -1.73 -20.49 -2.12
CA VAL A 22 -2.43 -20.96 -0.90
C VAL A 22 -1.68 -20.48 0.34
N ILE A 23 -2.37 -19.84 1.30
CA ILE A 23 -1.81 -19.56 2.64
C ILE A 23 -2.74 -20.16 3.70
N PRO A 24 -2.30 -21.15 4.51
CA PRO A 24 -3.02 -21.58 5.68
C PRO A 24 -2.95 -20.49 6.76
N ALA A 25 -4.11 -20.03 7.23
CA ALA A 25 -4.25 -18.89 8.13
C ALA A 25 -4.06 -19.31 9.60
N GLU A 26 -2.82 -19.36 10.09
CA GLU A 26 -2.60 -18.85 11.45
C GLU A 26 -2.79 -17.33 11.36
N ALA A 27 -3.99 -16.87 11.72
CA ALA A 27 -4.36 -15.48 11.60
C ALA A 27 -3.44 -14.63 12.49
N ILE A 28 -2.57 -13.82 11.87
CA ILE A 28 -1.79 -12.83 12.62
C ILE A 28 -2.74 -11.89 13.36
N SER A 29 -2.48 -11.67 14.66
CA SER A 29 -3.31 -10.81 15.49
C SER A 29 -3.40 -9.40 14.92
N GLU A 30 -4.60 -8.82 14.89
CA GLU A 30 -4.79 -7.42 14.48
C GLU A 30 -4.17 -6.42 15.46
N GLN A 31 -3.80 -6.87 16.66
CA GLN A 31 -3.12 -6.08 17.66
C GLN A 31 -1.63 -6.46 17.74
N ARG A 32 -0.79 -5.44 17.95
CA ARG A 32 0.63 -5.60 18.28
C ARG A 32 0.78 -5.81 19.78
N SER A 33 1.65 -6.74 20.16
CA SER A 33 2.09 -6.91 21.55
C SER A 33 3.09 -5.83 21.98
N THR A 34 3.82 -5.24 21.03
CA THR A 34 4.81 -4.20 21.27
C THR A 34 4.80 -3.21 20.11
N VAL A 35 4.89 -1.92 20.41
CA VAL A 35 4.93 -0.84 19.43
C VAL A 35 6.30 -0.19 19.47
N ARG A 36 6.99 -0.16 18.32
CA ARG A 36 8.28 0.53 18.19
C ARG A 36 8.06 2.04 18.24
N LYS A 37 8.90 2.74 19.02
CA LYS A 37 8.89 4.21 19.08
C LYS A 37 9.59 4.86 17.87
N GLU A 38 10.50 4.12 17.25
CA GLU A 38 11.24 4.55 16.07
C GLU A 38 10.41 4.39 14.79
N ALA A 39 10.79 5.14 13.75
CA ALA A 39 10.13 5.00 12.45
C ALA A 39 10.49 3.65 11.82
N VAL A 40 9.49 2.92 11.34
CA VAL A 40 9.70 1.64 10.63
C VAL A 40 10.26 1.85 9.23
N VAL A 41 9.95 2.99 8.62
CA VAL A 41 10.56 3.43 7.37
C VAL A 41 10.56 4.95 7.32
N ALA A 42 11.62 5.52 6.77
CA ALA A 42 11.80 6.96 6.64
C ALA A 42 12.42 7.31 5.28
N HIS A 43 12.03 8.47 4.78
CA HIS A 43 12.67 9.14 3.65
C HIS A 43 12.97 10.58 4.04
N GLU A 44 14.15 11.07 3.69
CA GLU A 44 14.57 12.44 3.94
C GLU A 44 15.35 12.97 2.74
N GLN A 45 15.05 14.20 2.35
CA GLN A 45 15.73 14.95 1.31
C GLN A 45 15.98 16.37 1.81
N LYS A 46 17.23 16.84 1.75
CA LYS A 46 17.57 18.24 2.10
C LYS A 46 16.89 19.19 1.11
N VAL A 47 16.31 20.27 1.63
CA VAL A 47 15.82 21.39 0.82
C VAL A 47 16.97 22.37 0.67
N ALA A 48 17.27 22.77 -0.56
CA ALA A 48 18.33 23.73 -0.82
C ALA A 48 17.96 25.09 -0.21
N ASP A 49 18.71 25.48 0.81
CA ASP A 49 18.62 26.77 1.49
C ASP A 49 19.97 27.03 2.18
N GLU A 50 20.49 28.25 2.10
CA GLU A 50 21.81 28.61 2.65
C GLU A 50 21.75 28.96 4.14
N LEU A 51 20.58 29.34 4.65
CA LEU A 51 20.39 29.86 6.00
C LEU A 51 19.73 28.84 6.93
N ASN A 52 19.02 27.85 6.36
CA ASN A 52 18.21 26.89 7.11
C ASN A 52 18.55 25.45 6.75
N ASP A 53 18.59 24.56 7.75
CA ASP A 53 18.66 23.11 7.55
C ASP A 53 17.29 22.50 7.30
N TRP A 54 16.60 23.02 6.29
CA TRP A 54 15.29 22.54 5.89
C TRP A 54 15.35 21.20 5.18
N LYS A 55 14.25 20.45 5.30
CA LYS A 55 14.11 19.12 4.72
C LYS A 55 12.68 18.83 4.31
N PHE A 56 12.58 17.97 3.30
CA PHE A 56 11.41 17.15 3.03
C PHE A 56 11.63 15.81 3.73
N ALA A 57 10.75 15.43 4.65
CA ALA A 57 10.87 14.17 5.36
C ALA A 57 9.52 13.49 5.52
N VAL A 58 9.50 12.16 5.37
CA VAL A 58 8.34 11.31 5.56
C VAL A 58 8.75 10.13 6.44
N ARG A 59 8.06 9.92 7.55
CA ARG A 59 8.36 8.87 8.53
C ARG A 59 7.09 8.12 8.90
N LEU A 60 7.17 6.79 8.95
CA LEU A 60 6.05 5.93 9.33
C LEU A 60 6.34 5.26 10.66
N TYR A 61 5.35 5.21 11.53
CA TYR A 61 5.45 4.66 12.87
C TYR A 61 4.38 3.60 13.09
N GLU A 62 4.74 2.56 13.83
CA GLU A 62 3.79 1.55 14.27
C GLU A 62 2.73 2.14 15.20
N THR A 63 1.56 1.52 15.19
CA THR A 63 0.52 1.72 16.21
C THR A 63 0.18 0.37 16.84
N GLU A 64 -0.60 0.37 17.92
CA GLU A 64 -1.12 -0.86 18.54
C GLU A 64 -1.91 -1.70 17.54
N ARG A 65 -2.64 -1.06 16.62
CA ARG A 65 -3.32 -1.73 15.51
C ARG A 65 -2.31 -2.12 14.44
N ARG A 66 -2.08 -3.42 14.25
CA ARG A 66 -0.99 -3.99 13.40
C ARG A 66 -0.98 -3.45 11.98
N PHE A 67 -2.15 -3.20 11.41
CA PHE A 67 -2.26 -2.74 10.03
C PHE A 67 -2.37 -1.22 9.88
N HIS A 68 -2.42 -0.49 11.00
CA HIS A 68 -2.48 0.96 11.02
C HIS A 68 -1.13 1.56 11.39
N PHE A 69 -0.76 2.60 10.66
CA PHE A 69 0.51 3.31 10.85
C PHE A 69 0.25 4.80 10.88
N THR A 70 1.00 5.51 11.73
CA THR A 70 1.03 6.97 11.73
C THR A 70 2.09 7.45 10.75
N VAL A 71 1.72 8.39 9.88
CA VAL A 71 2.63 9.05 8.95
C VAL A 71 2.90 10.45 9.46
N ARG A 72 4.17 10.80 9.66
CA ARG A 72 4.60 12.16 9.98
C ARG A 72 5.41 12.72 8.83
N MET A 73 4.99 13.86 8.32
CA MET A 73 5.59 14.54 7.18
C MET A 73 6.09 15.92 7.58
N GLN A 74 7.19 16.34 6.98
CA GLN A 74 7.76 17.67 7.15
C GLN A 74 8.23 18.22 5.80
N TYR A 75 8.02 19.52 5.59
CA TYR A 75 8.64 20.29 4.53
C TYR A 75 8.93 21.69 5.06
N LYS A 76 10.21 22.05 5.17
CA LYS A 76 10.63 23.28 5.87
C LYS A 76 10.04 23.28 7.28
N GLU A 77 9.25 24.29 7.63
CA GLU A 77 8.54 24.42 8.90
C GLU A 77 7.18 23.71 8.93
N LEU A 78 6.61 23.39 7.75
CA LEU A 78 5.32 22.72 7.66
C LEU A 78 5.42 21.29 8.17
N ARG A 79 4.50 20.89 9.05
CA ARG A 79 4.41 19.55 9.62
C ARG A 79 2.99 19.04 9.51
N ILE A 80 2.83 17.81 9.02
CA ILE A 80 1.54 17.13 8.91
C ILE A 80 1.66 15.75 9.55
N THR A 81 0.63 15.36 10.29
CA THR A 81 0.46 13.98 10.79
C THR A 81 -0.82 13.40 10.18
N ASP A 82 -0.72 12.19 9.66
CA ASP A 82 -1.84 11.44 9.10
C ASP A 82 -1.66 9.94 9.42
N SER A 83 -2.47 9.08 8.82
CA SER A 83 -2.39 7.64 8.99
C SER A 83 -2.62 6.89 7.69
N ILE A 84 -2.09 5.67 7.63
CA ILE A 84 -2.42 4.70 6.57
C ILE A 84 -2.87 3.39 7.18
N ASN A 85 -3.79 2.72 6.48
CA ASN A 85 -4.24 1.37 6.81
C ASN A 85 -3.88 0.40 5.68
N ILE A 86 -3.02 -0.55 5.98
CA ILE A 86 -2.54 -1.58 5.06
C ILE A 86 -3.52 -2.76 5.06
N PRO A 87 -3.85 -3.36 3.92
CA PRO A 87 -4.66 -4.58 3.93
C PRO A 87 -3.99 -5.69 4.73
N ASN A 88 -4.78 -6.45 5.52
CA ASN A 88 -4.28 -7.64 6.20
C ASN A 88 -4.03 -8.76 5.19
N LEU A 89 -2.76 -8.98 4.85
CA LEU A 89 -2.34 -10.04 3.91
C LEU A 89 -2.09 -11.39 4.58
N GLY A 90 -2.45 -11.53 5.87
CA GLY A 90 -2.17 -12.72 6.68
C GLY A 90 -0.72 -12.79 7.20
N LYS A 91 0.04 -11.70 7.10
CA LYS A 91 1.44 -11.61 7.57
C LYS A 91 1.77 -10.21 8.08
N GLU A 92 2.94 -10.07 8.71
CA GLU A 92 3.42 -8.75 9.13
C GLU A 92 3.57 -7.82 7.92
N PRO A 93 2.94 -6.63 7.93
CA PRO A 93 3.07 -5.67 6.84
C PRO A 93 4.50 -5.12 6.77
N ILE A 94 5.12 -5.23 5.60
CA ILE A 94 6.43 -4.64 5.33
C ILE A 94 6.21 -3.37 4.52
N LEU A 95 6.47 -2.22 5.13
CA LEU A 95 6.35 -0.90 4.50
C LEU A 95 7.62 -0.55 3.72
N LYS A 96 7.45 0.21 2.64
CA LYS A 96 8.55 0.77 1.85
C LYS A 96 8.20 2.17 1.36
N ILE A 97 9.21 3.03 1.27
CA ILE A 97 9.12 4.32 0.62
C ILE A 97 10.06 4.30 -0.58
N GLU A 98 9.56 4.70 -1.74
CA GLU A 98 10.36 4.88 -2.96
C GLU A 98 10.36 6.36 -3.36
N LYS A 99 11.53 6.90 -3.66
CA LYS A 99 11.65 8.27 -4.19
C LYS A 99 11.02 8.33 -5.58
N ASP A 100 10.28 9.40 -5.86
CA ASP A 100 9.79 9.65 -7.21
C ASP A 100 10.86 10.38 -8.03
N SER A 101 10.66 10.51 -9.34
CA SER A 101 11.53 11.30 -10.23
C SER A 101 11.43 12.81 -9.97
N THR A 102 10.33 13.25 -9.36
CA THR A 102 10.08 14.67 -9.03
C THR A 102 10.69 15.01 -7.67
N PRO A 103 11.36 16.16 -7.50
CA PRO A 103 11.88 16.59 -6.21
C PRO A 103 10.80 16.65 -5.13
N TYR A 104 11.17 16.31 -3.89
CA TYR A 104 10.28 16.38 -2.72
C TYR A 104 8.98 15.58 -2.92
N SER A 105 9.09 14.43 -3.58
CA SER A 105 8.00 13.50 -3.83
C SER A 105 8.48 12.08 -3.58
N CYS A 106 7.67 11.32 -2.84
CA CYS A 106 7.90 9.90 -2.64
C CYS A 106 6.59 9.14 -2.57
N THR A 107 6.65 7.88 -3.00
CA THR A 107 5.55 6.95 -2.95
C THR A 107 5.73 5.99 -1.77
N ILE A 108 4.72 5.94 -0.91
CA ILE A 108 4.62 5.03 0.21
C ILE A 108 3.81 3.81 -0.23
N GLY A 109 4.30 2.63 0.09
CA GLY A 109 3.62 1.38 -0.22
C GLY A 109 4.00 0.27 0.74
N PHE A 110 3.64 -0.95 0.36
CA PHE A 110 3.92 -2.17 1.13
C PHE A 110 4.31 -3.30 0.19
N LEU A 111 4.95 -4.34 0.72
CA LEU A 111 5.26 -5.55 -0.03
C LEU A 111 4.11 -6.55 0.06
N ASP A 112 3.69 -7.09 -1.08
CA ASP A 112 2.71 -8.17 -1.11
C ASP A 112 3.31 -9.53 -0.67
N ASN A 113 2.52 -10.60 -0.76
CA ASN A 113 2.95 -11.95 -0.40
C ASN A 113 4.09 -12.49 -1.28
N LYS A 114 4.27 -11.96 -2.48
CA LYS A 114 5.36 -12.29 -3.40
C LYS A 114 6.57 -11.35 -3.24
N GLY A 115 6.54 -10.43 -2.27
CA GLY A 115 7.59 -9.42 -2.08
C GLY A 115 7.55 -8.28 -3.11
N THR A 116 6.49 -8.18 -3.91
CA THR A 116 6.34 -7.12 -4.91
C THR A 116 5.86 -5.83 -4.23
N PHE A 117 6.52 -4.71 -4.54
CA PHE A 117 6.10 -3.40 -4.04
C PHE A 117 4.75 -2.98 -4.61
N LYS A 118 3.84 -2.58 -3.73
CA LYS A 118 2.50 -2.09 -4.06
C LYS A 118 2.39 -0.61 -3.66
N PRO A 119 2.43 0.33 -4.63
CA PRO A 119 2.36 1.76 -4.35
C PRO A 119 0.97 2.15 -3.84
N TYR A 120 0.88 2.92 -2.75
CA TYR A 120 -0.40 3.10 -2.07
C TYR A 120 -0.77 4.56 -1.81
N TYR A 121 0.13 5.32 -1.21
CA TYR A 121 -0.02 6.76 -0.98
C TYR A 121 1.16 7.51 -1.59
N ARG A 122 0.95 8.77 -1.96
CA ARG A 122 2.01 9.69 -2.35
C ARG A 122 2.06 10.86 -1.37
N ALA A 123 3.27 11.15 -0.91
CA ALA A 123 3.60 12.37 -0.20
C ALA A 123 4.42 13.25 -1.13
N ASN A 124 3.99 14.49 -1.37
CA ASN A 124 4.72 15.40 -2.23
C ASN A 124 4.51 16.86 -1.86
N VAL A 125 5.36 17.72 -2.42
CA VAL A 125 5.21 19.18 -2.32
C VAL A 125 4.71 19.71 -3.65
N ILE A 126 3.60 20.45 -3.62
CA ILE A 126 3.07 21.15 -4.80
C ILE A 126 2.78 22.59 -4.37
N LYS A 127 3.39 23.57 -5.05
CA LYS A 127 3.25 25.00 -4.75
C LYS A 127 3.54 25.30 -3.27
N GLU A 128 4.70 24.84 -2.78
CA GLU A 128 5.15 25.00 -1.38
C GLU A 128 4.27 24.34 -0.31
N GLN A 129 3.26 23.55 -0.71
CA GLN A 129 2.36 22.86 0.21
C GLN A 129 2.64 21.37 0.23
N LEU A 130 2.75 20.80 1.43
CA LEU A 130 2.70 19.36 1.63
C LEU A 130 1.33 18.81 1.24
N ARG A 131 1.36 17.73 0.45
CA ARG A 131 0.18 16.98 0.06
C ARG A 131 0.40 15.51 0.35
N PHE A 132 -0.65 14.88 0.85
CA PHE A 132 -0.68 13.46 1.12
C PHE A 132 -1.95 12.88 0.50
N LYS A 133 -1.79 11.94 -0.44
CA LYS A 133 -2.91 11.44 -1.23
C LYS A 133 -2.82 9.93 -1.41
N LYS A 134 -3.95 9.24 -1.23
CA LYS A 134 -4.11 7.85 -1.66
C LYS A 134 -4.11 7.75 -3.18
N ILE A 135 -3.21 6.94 -3.75
CA ILE A 135 -3.06 6.79 -5.21
C ILE A 135 -3.51 5.42 -5.73
N ALA A 136 -3.69 4.44 -4.85
CA ALA A 136 -4.22 3.13 -5.21
C ALA A 136 -5.13 2.56 -4.11
N GLY A 137 -5.98 1.59 -4.47
CA GLY A 137 -6.79 0.81 -3.55
C GLY A 137 -6.45 -0.67 -3.68
N TYR A 138 -6.35 -1.37 -2.55
CA TYR A 138 -6.05 -2.80 -2.50
C TYR A 138 -7.07 -3.50 -1.62
N GLY A 139 -7.69 -4.55 -2.15
CA GLY A 139 -8.59 -5.44 -1.43
C GLY A 139 -7.97 -6.81 -1.25
N VAL A 140 -8.44 -7.54 -0.24
CA VAL A 140 -8.09 -8.95 -0.03
C VAL A 140 -9.32 -9.80 -0.32
N GLY A 141 -9.17 -10.78 -1.21
CA GLY A 141 -10.22 -11.76 -1.51
C GLY A 141 -10.10 -12.97 -0.60
N VAL A 142 -11.21 -13.39 0.01
CA VAL A 142 -11.27 -14.63 0.80
C VAL A 142 -12.05 -15.66 0.01
N TYR A 143 -11.43 -16.79 -0.34
CA TYR A 143 -12.12 -17.91 -0.99
C TYR A 143 -12.36 -19.01 0.05
N LYS A 144 -13.63 -19.32 0.33
CA LYS A 144 -13.98 -20.49 1.14
C LYS A 144 -13.92 -21.72 0.25
N LYS A 145 -13.01 -22.65 0.54
CA LYS A 145 -13.04 -23.98 -0.08
C LYS A 145 -14.37 -24.63 0.34
N ALA A 146 -15.22 -24.98 -0.63
CA ALA A 146 -16.42 -25.77 -0.32
C ALA A 146 -15.95 -27.06 0.36
N ALA A 147 -16.55 -27.37 1.52
CA ALA A 147 -16.27 -28.61 2.21
C ALA A 147 -16.69 -29.76 1.31
N ASP A 148 -15.74 -30.63 0.95
CA ASP A 148 -16.06 -31.89 0.28
C ASP A 148 -16.90 -32.72 1.25
N SER A 149 -18.22 -32.76 1.00
CA SER A 149 -19.14 -33.69 1.66
C SER A 149 -18.78 -35.10 1.20
N LYS A 150 -18.16 -35.87 2.10
CA LYS A 150 -18.09 -37.33 1.98
C LYS A 150 -19.44 -37.95 2.30
#